data_AF-A0A0M0LF98-F1
#
_entry.id   AF-A0A0M0LF98-F1
#
_cell.length_a   1.000
_cell.length_b   1.000
_cell.length_c   1.000
_cell.angle_alpha   90.00
_cell.angle_beta   90.00
_cell.angle_gamma   90.00
#
_symmetry.space_group_name_H-M   'P 1'
#
loop_
_entity.id
_entity.type
_entity.pdbx_description
1 polymer ?
#
loop_
_entity_poly.entity_id
_entity_poly.type
_entity_poly.pdbx_seq_one_letter_code
_entity_poly.pdbx_strand_id
1 'polypeptide(L)'
;MGWFEGISSILLILLVVLVVIPLISVVFLYFLDRHQKQHAILRNFPILGRMRYILEKVGPEFRQYLFDDDHDGKPFNREDFLHIVLPGKYLGNVIGFGSKRDFNEAGFYIRNAMFTKQVDELHVDSEERIHTKKYVMDADNLFSRKEHTEEVDINPWLLSEDDAVVIGANCREPFHVRSLVGQSAMSYGALGKNAITALSKGIGMAKGSWMNTGEGGISEHHLAGKTDLIAQIGSGLFGYRTKDGEFSWDKLAEKAAMPHVKAFELKLAQGAKTRGGHVEAEKVTEEIANIRNIEPFVTINSPNRFRQFDDFPTLFDFIEKIREHGGLPVGIKIVVGSPQDADELAAYIKESGKGPDFISIDGAEGGTGATFQDLADGVGLPIHSGLVLLQDALVRHGVRDRVKIIASGKIITPDRAAVMLALGADLINIARGFMISVGCIMAQRCHSNDCPAGVATTNPKLQNGLIVDEKKYRVTNYIVSMREGLFRVAAAAGLDSPTKLNSEHIVYKDAYGRVFSVEDIEKK
;
A
#
# COMPACT_ATOMS: atom_id res chain seq x y z
N MET A 1 -21.39 -62.93 33.27
CA MET A 1 -22.09 -61.74 32.73
C MET A 1 -21.35 -60.43 33.03
N GLY A 2 -20.82 -60.19 34.24
CA GLY A 2 -20.20 -58.90 34.58
C GLY A 2 -18.91 -58.48 33.82
N TRP A 3 -18.12 -59.41 33.28
CA TRP A 3 -16.87 -59.04 32.55
C TRP A 3 -17.14 -58.45 31.15
N PHE A 4 -18.13 -58.97 30.43
CA PHE A 4 -18.52 -58.45 29.10
C PHE A 4 -19.21 -57.08 29.20
N GLU A 5 -20.04 -56.86 30.23
CA GLU A 5 -20.65 -55.56 30.51
C GLU A 5 -19.62 -54.51 30.91
N GLY A 6 -18.60 -54.90 31.69
CA GLY A 6 -17.46 -54.04 32.04
C GLY A 6 -16.63 -53.64 30.80
N ILE A 7 -16.28 -54.59 29.93
CA ILE A 7 -15.55 -54.32 28.69
C ILE A 7 -16.37 -53.43 27.75
N SER A 8 -17.67 -53.70 27.60
CA SER A 8 -18.56 -52.88 26.78
C SER A 8 -18.67 -51.44 27.30
N SER A 9 -18.75 -51.25 28.61
CA SER A 9 -18.79 -49.93 29.24
C SER A 9 -17.48 -49.17 29.05
N ILE A 10 -16.33 -49.84 29.20
CA ILE A 10 -15.00 -49.23 28.95
C ILE A 10 -14.85 -48.83 27.48
N LEU A 11 -15.24 -49.70 26.54
CA LEU A 11 -15.21 -49.40 25.11
C LEU A 11 -16.13 -48.22 24.75
N LEU A 12 -17.31 -48.14 25.36
CA LEU A 12 -18.23 -47.01 25.18
C LEU A 12 -17.64 -45.70 25.72
N ILE A 13 -17.02 -45.73 26.90
CA ILE A 13 -16.33 -44.56 27.47
C ILE A 13 -15.18 -44.12 26.55
N LEU A 14 -14.37 -45.07 26.08
CA LEU A 14 -13.28 -44.77 25.14
C LEU A 14 -13.81 -44.19 23.83
N LEU A 15 -14.91 -44.73 23.28
CA LEU A 15 -15.55 -44.18 22.09
C LEU A 15 -16.04 -42.74 22.34
N VAL A 16 -16.69 -42.48 23.47
CA VAL A 16 -17.17 -41.14 23.81
C VAL A 16 -15.99 -40.17 23.95
N VAL A 17 -14.94 -40.54 24.68
CA VAL A 17 -13.79 -39.68 24.95
C VAL A 17 -12.92 -39.45 23.71
N LEU A 18 -12.70 -40.48 22.89
CA LEU A 18 -11.80 -40.40 21.74
C LEU A 18 -12.48 -39.97 20.45
N VAL A 19 -13.81 -40.08 20.34
CA VAL A 19 -14.54 -39.76 19.11
C VAL A 19 -15.60 -38.69 19.35
N VAL A 20 -16.51 -38.89 20.29
CA VAL A 20 -17.66 -37.99 20.47
C VAL A 20 -17.23 -36.62 21.01
N ILE A 21 -16.39 -36.58 22.05
CA ILE A 21 -15.91 -35.31 22.63
C ILE A 21 -15.09 -34.49 21.61
N PRO A 22 -14.12 -35.06 20.88
CA PRO A 22 -13.41 -34.34 19.82
C PRO A 22 -14.35 -33.84 18.73
N LEU A 23 -15.33 -34.66 18.30
CA LEU A 23 -16.30 -34.25 17.28
C LEU A 23 -17.14 -33.05 17.74
N ILE A 24 -17.68 -33.09 18.96
CA ILE A 24 -18.41 -31.96 19.55
C ILE A 24 -17.52 -30.73 19.66
N SER A 25 -16.27 -30.90 20.08
CA SER A 25 -15.29 -29.80 20.19
C SER A 25 -15.00 -29.16 18.85
N VAL A 26 -14.84 -29.97 17.80
CA VAL A 26 -14.63 -29.49 16.41
C VAL A 26 -15.85 -28.71 15.92
N VAL A 27 -17.07 -29.21 16.15
CA VAL A 27 -18.31 -28.51 15.78
C VAL A 27 -18.44 -27.19 16.56
N PHE A 28 -18.15 -27.20 17.86
CA PHE A 28 -18.17 -25.99 18.68
C PHE A 28 -17.16 -24.95 18.18
N LEU A 29 -15.92 -25.36 17.93
CA LEU A 29 -14.87 -24.49 17.39
C LEU A 29 -15.22 -23.95 15.99
N TYR A 30 -15.85 -24.77 15.14
CA TYR A 30 -16.34 -24.34 13.83
C TYR A 30 -17.28 -23.15 13.96
N PHE A 31 -18.28 -23.24 14.84
CA PHE A 31 -19.22 -22.14 15.05
C PHE A 31 -18.56 -20.91 15.68
N LEU A 32 -17.64 -21.09 16.64
CA LEU A 32 -16.87 -19.97 17.20
C LEU A 32 -16.05 -19.22 16.14
N ASP A 33 -15.34 -19.97 15.30
CA ASP A 33 -14.48 -19.42 14.23
C ASP A 33 -15.28 -18.65 13.17
N ARG A 34 -16.48 -19.14 12.84
CA ARG A 34 -17.39 -18.49 11.89
C ARG A 34 -17.94 -17.16 12.41
N HIS A 35 -18.17 -17.04 13.72
CA HIS A 35 -18.84 -15.86 14.30
C HIS A 35 -17.86 -14.79 14.82
N GLN A 36 -16.61 -15.13 15.14
CA GLN A 36 -15.62 -14.12 15.57
C GLN A 36 -15.33 -13.10 14.46
N LYS A 37 -14.94 -11.86 14.84
CA LYS A 37 -14.81 -10.72 13.92
C LYS A 37 -13.36 -10.28 13.60
N GLN A 38 -12.36 -10.92 14.22
CA GLN A 38 -10.97 -10.50 14.23
C GLN A 38 -10.13 -11.12 13.09
N HIS A 39 -10.35 -12.40 12.77
CA HIS A 39 -9.53 -13.17 11.84
C HIS A 39 -10.32 -13.61 10.60
N ALA A 40 -9.99 -13.06 9.44
CA ALA A 40 -10.66 -13.41 8.19
C ALA A 40 -10.47 -14.88 7.80
N ILE A 41 -9.28 -15.44 8.04
CA ILE A 41 -8.97 -16.84 7.74
C ILE A 41 -9.81 -17.80 8.58
N LEU A 42 -9.97 -17.56 9.89
CA LEU A 42 -10.83 -18.42 10.73
C LEU A 42 -12.30 -18.37 10.29
N ARG A 43 -12.79 -17.22 9.82
CA ARG A 43 -14.17 -17.11 9.31
C ARG A 43 -14.37 -17.87 8.00
N ASN A 44 -13.40 -17.80 7.10
CA ASN A 44 -13.49 -18.42 5.78
C ASN A 44 -13.18 -19.92 5.82
N PHE A 45 -12.22 -20.32 6.66
CA PHE A 45 -11.74 -21.68 6.83
C PHE A 45 -11.66 -22.02 8.34
N PRO A 46 -12.82 -22.23 9.01
CA PRO A 46 -12.84 -22.66 10.40
C PRO A 46 -12.04 -23.93 10.62
N ILE A 47 -11.46 -24.10 11.80
CA ILE A 47 -10.60 -25.26 12.17
C ILE A 47 -9.28 -25.32 11.39
N LEU A 48 -9.31 -25.38 10.05
CA LEU A 48 -8.11 -25.36 9.21
C LEU A 48 -7.28 -24.09 9.42
N GLY A 49 -7.95 -22.95 9.56
CA GLY A 49 -7.30 -21.69 9.89
C GLY A 49 -6.60 -21.73 11.25
N ARG A 50 -7.10 -22.51 12.23
CA ARG A 50 -6.44 -22.67 13.53
C ARG A 50 -5.11 -23.39 13.39
N MET A 51 -5.03 -24.42 12.53
CA MET A 51 -3.75 -25.08 12.24
C MET A 51 -2.72 -24.08 11.69
N ARG A 52 -3.13 -23.18 10.78
CA ARG A 52 -2.24 -22.13 10.29
C ARG A 52 -1.70 -21.27 11.43
N TYR A 53 -2.56 -20.77 12.32
CA TYR A 53 -2.10 -19.89 13.40
C TYR A 53 -1.25 -20.61 14.45
N ILE A 54 -1.49 -21.91 14.68
CA ILE A 54 -0.61 -22.74 15.51
C ILE A 54 0.78 -22.85 14.85
N LEU A 55 0.84 -23.20 13.57
CA LEU A 55 2.12 -23.29 12.84
C LEU A 55 2.83 -21.94 12.73
N GLU A 56 2.09 -20.85 12.54
CA GLU A 56 2.64 -19.50 12.54
C GLU A 56 3.29 -19.15 13.89
N LYS A 57 2.68 -19.60 14.99
CA LYS A 57 3.14 -19.35 16.35
C LYS A 57 4.38 -20.14 16.73
N VAL A 58 4.45 -21.43 16.39
CA VAL A 58 5.64 -22.28 16.63
C VAL A 58 6.71 -22.07 15.55
N GLY A 59 6.38 -21.31 14.50
CA GLY A 59 7.26 -21.02 13.37
C GLY A 59 8.64 -20.48 13.77
N PRO A 60 8.79 -19.54 14.73
CA PRO A 60 10.11 -19.08 15.18
C PRO A 60 11.01 -20.19 15.70
N GLU A 61 10.50 -21.08 16.54
CA GLU A 61 11.24 -22.22 17.09
C GLU A 61 11.60 -23.22 15.99
N PHE A 62 10.69 -23.44 15.04
CA PHE A 62 10.98 -24.28 13.88
C PHE A 62 12.07 -23.68 12.97
N ARG A 63 12.07 -22.37 12.72
CA ARG A 63 13.10 -21.70 11.89
C ARG A 63 14.49 -21.77 12.50
N GLN A 64 14.62 -21.83 13.83
CA GLN A 64 15.92 -22.03 14.48
C GLN A 64 16.60 -23.35 14.04
N TYR A 65 15.84 -24.38 13.66
CA TYR A 65 16.37 -25.73 13.43
C TYR A 65 16.07 -26.31 12.04
N LEU A 66 15.03 -25.86 11.34
CA LEU A 66 14.45 -26.59 10.20
C LEU A 66 14.18 -25.74 8.94
N PHE A 67 14.22 -24.41 9.00
CA PHE A 67 13.82 -23.53 7.88
C PHE A 67 14.69 -22.28 7.78
N ASP A 68 14.59 -21.55 6.66
CA ASP A 68 15.34 -20.32 6.36
C ASP A 68 15.10 -19.17 7.36
N ASP A 69 16.00 -18.17 7.35
CA ASP A 69 16.01 -17.01 8.26
C ASP A 69 14.74 -16.13 8.10
N ASP A 70 14.40 -15.34 9.12
CA ASP A 70 13.31 -14.36 9.09
C ASP A 70 13.47 -13.33 7.94
N HIS A 71 14.67 -13.22 7.34
CA HIS A 71 15.04 -12.26 6.29
C HIS A 71 14.91 -12.76 4.85
N ASP A 72 14.86 -14.08 4.62
CA ASP A 72 14.99 -14.66 3.27
C ASP A 72 13.68 -14.73 2.49
N GLY A 73 12.55 -14.48 3.15
CA GLY A 73 11.22 -14.56 2.55
C GLY A 73 10.99 -13.59 1.39
N LYS A 74 10.46 -14.09 0.28
CA LYS A 74 10.00 -13.29 -0.88
C LYS A 74 8.48 -13.34 -1.00
N PRO A 75 7.79 -12.26 -1.46
CA PRO A 75 8.34 -10.97 -1.88
C PRO A 75 8.62 -9.99 -0.71
N PHE A 76 8.14 -10.30 0.50
CA PHE A 76 8.50 -9.65 1.75
C PHE A 76 8.88 -10.74 2.73
N ASN A 77 9.88 -10.44 3.54
CA ASN A 77 10.31 -11.33 4.58
C ASN A 77 9.38 -11.20 5.80
N ARG A 78 9.65 -12.00 6.84
CA ARG A 78 8.75 -12.05 7.98
C ARG A 78 8.82 -10.77 8.82
N GLU A 79 9.99 -10.17 8.90
CA GLU A 79 10.20 -8.92 9.63
C GLU A 79 9.45 -7.76 8.99
N ASP A 80 9.57 -7.61 7.67
CA ASP A 80 8.79 -6.66 6.88
C ASP A 80 7.28 -6.79 7.13
N PHE A 81 6.78 -8.03 7.18
CA PHE A 81 5.38 -8.30 7.48
C PHE A 81 4.98 -7.85 8.90
N LEU A 82 5.85 -8.09 9.89
CA LEU A 82 5.63 -7.65 11.28
C LEU A 82 5.67 -6.12 11.41
N HIS A 83 6.57 -5.45 10.70
CA HIS A 83 6.67 -3.98 10.69
C HIS A 83 5.40 -3.29 10.14
N ILE A 84 4.53 -4.03 9.45
CA ILE A 84 3.20 -3.54 9.04
C ILE A 84 2.12 -3.98 10.04
N VAL A 85 2.12 -5.26 10.42
CA VAL A 85 1.04 -5.85 11.23
C VAL A 85 1.07 -5.35 12.67
N LEU A 86 2.25 -5.21 13.28
CA LEU A 86 2.35 -4.79 14.68
C LEU A 86 1.89 -3.34 14.89
N PRO A 87 2.33 -2.35 14.08
CA PRO A 87 1.84 -0.98 14.23
C PRO A 87 0.36 -0.86 13.88
N GLY A 88 -0.11 -1.55 12.82
CA GLY A 88 -1.53 -1.56 12.47
C GLY A 88 -2.42 -2.18 13.54
N LYS A 89 -2.04 -3.33 14.10
CA LYS A 89 -2.91 -4.09 15.01
C LYS A 89 -2.81 -3.61 16.46
N TYR A 90 -1.61 -3.29 16.93
CA TYR A 90 -1.34 -3.03 18.36
C TYR A 90 -0.89 -1.60 18.66
N LEU A 91 -0.68 -0.74 17.64
CA LEU A 91 0.04 0.53 17.79
C LEU A 91 1.41 0.33 18.46
N GLY A 92 2.02 -0.83 18.23
CA GLY A 92 3.30 -1.21 18.80
C GLY A 92 4.39 -1.18 17.74
N ASN A 93 5.35 -0.27 17.90
CA ASN A 93 6.56 -0.16 17.09
C ASN A 93 7.85 -0.23 17.93
N VAL A 94 7.73 -0.54 19.22
CA VAL A 94 8.87 -0.71 20.12
C VAL A 94 9.34 -2.16 20.08
N ILE A 95 10.65 -2.34 19.87
CA ILE A 95 11.31 -3.65 19.88
C ILE A 95 12.34 -3.72 21.01
N GLY A 96 12.64 -4.94 21.47
CA GLY A 96 13.75 -5.20 22.37
C GLY A 96 15.01 -5.67 21.62
N PHE A 97 16.15 -5.69 22.32
CA PHE A 97 17.46 -6.11 21.81
C PHE A 97 18.14 -5.13 20.85
N GLY A 98 17.92 -5.24 19.54
CA GLY A 98 18.67 -4.48 18.54
C GLY A 98 18.24 -4.81 17.10
N SER A 99 18.82 -4.09 16.13
CA SER A 99 18.53 -4.26 14.70
C SER A 99 18.94 -5.65 14.19
N LYS A 100 18.09 -6.26 13.37
CA LYS A 100 18.41 -7.48 12.61
C LYS A 100 18.88 -7.20 11.17
N ARG A 101 18.91 -5.94 10.74
CA ARG A 101 19.41 -5.54 9.42
C ARG A 101 20.84 -6.04 9.21
N ASP A 102 21.12 -6.61 8.04
CA ASP A 102 22.50 -6.87 7.64
C ASP A 102 23.21 -5.54 7.34
N PHE A 103 24.09 -5.14 8.24
CA PHE A 103 24.87 -3.92 8.08
C PHE A 103 26.04 -4.09 7.11
N ASN A 104 26.39 -5.30 6.68
CA ASN A 104 27.47 -5.53 5.71
C ASN A 104 27.03 -5.25 4.28
N GLU A 105 25.75 -5.41 3.97
CA GLU A 105 25.21 -5.09 2.65
C GLU A 105 25.33 -3.60 2.33
N ALA A 106 25.50 -3.34 1.03
CA ALA A 106 25.50 -1.98 0.52
C ALA A 106 24.09 -1.37 0.62
N GLY A 107 24.02 -0.08 0.95
CA GLY A 107 22.74 0.60 1.00
C GLY A 107 22.80 1.98 1.63
N PHE A 108 21.62 2.62 1.65
CA PHE A 108 21.46 3.93 2.26
C PHE A 108 21.27 3.85 3.77
N TYR A 109 21.84 4.83 4.46
CA TYR A 109 21.75 5.02 5.90
C TYR A 109 21.37 6.47 6.17
N ILE A 110 20.50 6.67 7.16
CA ILE A 110 20.12 8.00 7.62
C ILE A 110 21.24 8.51 8.55
N ARG A 111 21.73 9.71 8.26
CA ARG A 111 22.73 10.39 9.08
C ARG A 111 22.05 10.94 10.34
N ASN A 112 22.49 10.50 11.52
CA ASN A 112 22.01 11.08 12.76
C ASN A 112 22.64 12.46 13.01
N ALA A 113 21.89 13.35 13.64
CA ALA A 113 22.44 14.57 14.21
C ALA A 113 23.12 14.27 15.56
N MET A 114 24.12 15.09 15.93
CA MET A 114 24.71 15.07 17.27
C MET A 114 23.74 15.62 18.33
N PHE A 115 22.90 16.57 17.92
CA PHE A 115 21.86 17.18 18.74
C PHE A 115 20.53 16.96 18.03
N THR A 116 19.85 15.87 18.40
CA THR A 116 18.54 15.51 17.84
C THR A 116 17.47 16.46 18.36
N LYS A 117 16.42 16.67 17.57
CA LYS A 117 15.28 17.50 17.99
C LYS A 117 14.45 16.82 19.07
N GLN A 118 13.99 17.61 20.04
CA GLN A 118 13.03 17.17 21.05
C GLN A 118 11.62 17.11 20.44
N VAL A 119 10.71 16.39 21.10
CA VAL A 119 9.34 16.17 20.59
C VAL A 119 8.54 17.47 20.53
N ASP A 120 8.79 18.39 21.47
CA ASP A 120 8.17 19.73 21.54
C ASP A 120 8.76 20.72 20.52
N GLU A 121 9.90 20.42 19.91
CA GLU A 121 10.47 21.19 18.81
C GLU A 121 9.89 20.78 17.43
N LEU A 122 9.10 19.70 17.36
CA LEU A 122 8.61 19.19 16.08
C LEU A 122 7.42 20.00 15.57
N HIS A 123 7.44 20.32 14.28
CA HIS A 123 6.37 21.03 13.59
C HIS A 123 5.25 20.07 13.17
N VAL A 124 4.51 19.57 14.16
CA VAL A 124 3.42 18.61 13.99
C VAL A 124 2.08 19.27 14.29
N ASP A 125 1.09 19.10 13.42
CA ASP A 125 -0.30 19.33 13.81
C ASP A 125 -0.86 18.08 14.49
N SER A 126 -1.24 18.25 15.75
CA SER A 126 -1.94 17.25 16.56
C SER A 126 -3.14 17.84 17.32
N GLU A 127 -3.76 18.90 16.78
CA GLU A 127 -4.91 19.56 17.42
C GLU A 127 -6.10 18.58 17.57
N GLU A 128 -6.45 17.89 16.49
CA GLU A 128 -7.56 16.93 16.50
C GLU A 128 -7.06 15.49 16.65
N ARG A 129 -7.41 14.86 17.77
CA ARG A 129 -7.08 13.45 18.04
C ARG A 129 -7.90 12.51 17.15
N ILE A 130 -7.32 11.37 16.82
CA ILE A 130 -8.02 10.30 16.08
C ILE A 130 -8.53 9.27 17.09
N HIS A 131 -9.85 9.08 17.10
CA HIS A 131 -10.50 7.98 17.80
C HIS A 131 -10.35 6.69 16.99
N THR A 132 -9.60 5.72 17.54
CA THR A 132 -9.34 4.42 16.89
C THR A 132 -9.45 3.27 17.89
N LYS A 133 -9.20 2.05 17.42
CA LYS A 133 -9.10 0.86 18.27
C LYS A 133 -7.78 0.15 18.06
N LYS A 134 -7.24 -0.41 19.13
CA LYS A 134 -6.07 -1.28 19.08
C LYS A 134 -6.37 -2.60 19.77
N TYR A 135 -5.58 -3.61 19.43
CA TYR A 135 -5.55 -4.84 20.20
C TYR A 135 -4.61 -4.69 21.39
N VAL A 136 -4.99 -5.30 22.52
CA VAL A 136 -4.14 -5.47 23.69
C VAL A 136 -3.97 -6.96 23.92
N MET A 137 -2.72 -7.39 24.09
CA MET A 137 -2.41 -8.79 24.38
C MET A 137 -2.59 -9.03 25.89
N ASP A 138 -3.57 -9.86 26.25
CA ASP A 138 -3.84 -10.23 27.64
C ASP A 138 -2.90 -11.35 28.11
N ALA A 139 -2.67 -12.32 27.22
CA ALA A 139 -1.78 -13.44 27.45
C ALA A 139 -1.28 -14.00 26.12
N ASP A 140 0.02 -14.23 26.03
CA ASP A 140 0.63 -14.96 24.92
C ASP A 140 1.50 -16.09 25.49
N ASN A 141 0.94 -17.30 25.57
CA ASN A 141 1.66 -18.50 26.00
C ASN A 141 1.75 -19.51 24.85
N LEU A 142 2.61 -20.53 24.91
CA LEU A 142 2.85 -21.44 23.78
C LEU A 142 1.56 -22.00 23.12
N PHE A 143 0.50 -22.24 23.91
CA PHE A 143 -0.73 -22.91 23.46
C PHE A 143 -1.89 -21.96 23.13
N SER A 144 -1.86 -20.70 23.58
CA SER A 144 -2.97 -19.76 23.41
C SER A 144 -2.49 -18.31 23.36
N ARG A 145 -3.13 -17.52 22.50
CA ARG A 145 -3.04 -16.06 22.49
C ARG A 145 -4.42 -15.50 22.79
N LYS A 146 -4.53 -14.70 23.85
CA LYS A 146 -5.75 -13.99 24.21
C LYS A 146 -5.52 -12.51 24.01
N GLU A 147 -6.46 -11.89 23.30
CA GLU A 147 -6.42 -10.47 22.99
C GLU A 147 -7.84 -9.92 22.98
N HIS A 148 -7.95 -8.68 23.46
CA HIS A 148 -9.17 -7.89 23.36
C HIS A 148 -8.88 -6.59 22.62
N THR A 149 -9.94 -5.86 22.29
CA THR A 149 -9.86 -4.58 21.61
C THR A 149 -10.18 -3.47 22.59
N GLU A 150 -9.36 -2.42 22.59
CA GLU A 150 -9.52 -1.22 23.40
C GLU A 150 -9.68 0.00 22.48
N GLU A 151 -10.51 0.96 22.88
CA GLU A 151 -10.64 2.25 22.20
C GLU A 151 -9.57 3.22 22.70
N VAL A 152 -8.91 3.92 21.79
CA VAL A 152 -7.79 4.80 22.12
C VAL A 152 -7.79 6.06 21.25
N ASP A 153 -7.28 7.14 21.82
CA ASP A 153 -7.10 8.42 21.14
C ASP A 153 -5.63 8.63 20.84
N ILE A 154 -5.31 8.79 19.55
CA ILE A 154 -3.94 8.93 19.08
C ILE A 154 -3.71 10.28 18.40
N ASN A 155 -2.46 10.75 18.44
CA ASN A 155 -2.02 11.90 17.64
C ASN A 155 -2.08 11.55 16.15
N PRO A 156 -2.57 12.45 15.28
CA PRO A 156 -2.64 12.19 13.85
C PRO A 156 -1.30 12.33 13.13
N TRP A 157 -0.33 13.01 13.77
CA TRP A 157 1.00 13.31 13.23
C TRP A 157 0.93 13.94 11.83
N LEU A 158 0.09 14.96 11.69
CA LEU A 158 -0.06 15.67 10.41
C LEU A 158 1.05 16.70 10.25
N LEU A 159 1.39 16.99 9.00
CA LEU A 159 2.19 18.16 8.66
C LEU A 159 1.43 19.42 9.08
N SER A 160 2.16 20.42 9.56
CA SER A 160 1.64 21.78 9.70
C SER A 160 1.16 22.32 8.35
N GLU A 161 0.35 23.37 8.34
CA GLU A 161 -0.09 24.01 7.09
C GLU A 161 1.10 24.56 6.28
N ASP A 162 2.13 25.07 6.96
CA ASP A 162 3.35 25.59 6.32
C ASP A 162 4.21 24.50 5.67
N ASP A 163 4.15 23.27 6.20
CA ASP A 163 4.84 22.10 5.67
C ASP A 163 4.00 21.30 4.67
N ALA A 164 2.74 21.69 4.40
CA ALA A 164 1.87 20.95 3.51
C ALA A 164 2.41 20.92 2.07
N VAL A 165 2.43 19.72 1.46
CA VAL A 165 2.88 19.57 0.07
C VAL A 165 1.73 19.95 -0.85
N VAL A 166 1.93 20.97 -1.69
CA VAL A 166 0.94 21.41 -2.67
C VAL A 166 1.22 20.78 -4.04
N ILE A 167 0.27 20.00 -4.54
CA ILE A 167 0.29 19.43 -5.89
C ILE A 167 -0.54 20.33 -6.81
N GLY A 168 0.02 20.70 -7.97
CA GLY A 168 -0.65 21.52 -8.97
C GLY A 168 -1.04 22.90 -8.45
N ALA A 169 -0.06 23.65 -7.92
CA ALA A 169 -0.28 25.00 -7.36
C ALA A 169 -0.94 25.99 -8.34
N ASN A 170 -0.81 25.74 -9.65
CA ASN A 170 -1.40 26.58 -10.71
C ASN A 170 -2.75 26.05 -11.21
N CYS A 171 -3.27 24.94 -10.66
CA CYS A 171 -4.59 24.42 -11.01
C CYS A 171 -5.70 25.25 -10.36
N ARG A 172 -6.94 25.10 -10.86
CA ARG A 172 -8.11 25.77 -10.30
C ARG A 172 -8.34 25.37 -8.84
N GLU A 173 -8.12 24.10 -8.53
CA GLU A 173 -8.17 23.56 -7.16
C GLU A 173 -6.91 22.76 -6.87
N PRO A 174 -5.85 23.39 -6.32
CA PRO A 174 -4.64 22.70 -5.90
C PRO A 174 -4.92 21.66 -4.82
N PHE A 175 -4.14 20.57 -4.82
CA PHE A 175 -4.27 19.54 -3.78
C PHE A 175 -3.23 19.78 -2.67
N HIS A 176 -3.73 20.20 -1.51
CA HIS A 176 -2.94 20.41 -0.29
C HIS A 176 -2.86 19.12 0.52
N VAL A 177 -1.66 18.54 0.58
CA VAL A 177 -1.42 17.23 1.20
C VAL A 177 -0.72 17.41 2.54
N ARG A 178 -1.36 16.90 3.61
CA ARG A 178 -0.88 17.06 5.00
C ARG A 178 -0.25 15.79 5.59
N SER A 179 0.02 14.80 4.73
CA SER A 179 0.65 13.52 5.05
C SER A 179 1.66 13.21 3.96
N LEU A 180 2.89 12.81 4.28
CA LEU A 180 3.86 12.39 3.26
C LEU A 180 3.60 10.99 2.69
N VAL A 181 2.69 10.23 3.32
CA VAL A 181 2.37 8.85 2.96
C VAL A 181 0.91 8.75 2.52
N GLY A 182 0.65 8.02 1.43
CA GLY A 182 -0.68 7.67 0.97
C GLY A 182 -0.73 6.30 0.31
N GLN A 183 -1.95 5.88 -0.07
CA GLN A 183 -2.16 4.56 -0.67
C GLN A 183 -1.98 4.61 -2.18
N SER A 184 -1.06 3.78 -2.68
CA SER A 184 -0.74 3.62 -4.10
C SER A 184 -1.85 2.87 -4.84
N ALA A 185 -2.05 3.20 -6.11
CA ALA A 185 -3.14 2.74 -6.97
C ALA A 185 -3.45 1.23 -6.89
N MET A 186 -4.69 0.88 -6.49
CA MET A 186 -5.19 -0.50 -6.45
C MET A 186 -6.67 -0.54 -6.85
N SER A 187 -6.97 -1.19 -7.99
CA SER A 187 -8.32 -1.12 -8.55
C SER A 187 -9.37 -1.95 -7.79
N TYR A 188 -10.58 -1.39 -7.69
CA TYR A 188 -11.76 -2.20 -7.39
C TYR A 188 -12.00 -3.21 -8.51
N GLY A 189 -12.11 -4.48 -8.14
CA GLY A 189 -12.10 -5.64 -9.04
C GLY A 189 -10.79 -6.42 -8.97
N ALA A 190 -9.64 -5.77 -8.77
CA ALA A 190 -8.46 -6.48 -8.28
C ALA A 190 -8.63 -6.78 -6.78
N LEU A 191 -9.05 -5.77 -6.01
CA LEU A 191 -9.46 -5.90 -4.61
C LEU A 191 -10.99 -6.01 -4.50
N GLY A 192 -11.44 -6.67 -3.44
CA GLY A 192 -12.85 -6.79 -3.09
C GLY A 192 -13.42 -5.52 -2.45
N LYS A 193 -14.75 -5.42 -2.41
CA LYS A 193 -15.46 -4.25 -1.85
C LYS A 193 -15.17 -4.03 -0.38
N ASN A 194 -15.07 -5.09 0.42
CA ASN A 194 -14.78 -4.96 1.85
C ASN A 194 -13.35 -4.43 2.07
N ALA A 195 -12.39 -4.84 1.24
CA ALA A 195 -11.02 -4.35 1.32
C ALA A 195 -10.93 -2.87 0.94
N ILE A 196 -11.51 -2.46 -0.20
CA ILE A 196 -11.54 -1.06 -0.64
C ILE A 196 -12.27 -0.17 0.39
N THR A 197 -13.41 -0.64 0.91
CA THR A 197 -14.17 0.11 1.94
C THR A 197 -13.37 0.26 3.24
N ALA A 198 -12.65 -0.78 3.66
CA ALA A 198 -11.80 -0.72 4.86
C ALA A 198 -10.62 0.25 4.68
N LEU A 199 -9.99 0.25 3.50
CA LEU A 199 -8.94 1.21 3.14
C LEU A 199 -9.48 2.64 3.17
N SER A 200 -10.55 2.90 2.43
CA SER A 200 -11.17 4.22 2.33
C SER A 200 -11.53 4.77 3.71
N LYS A 201 -12.25 3.99 4.54
CA LYS A 201 -12.62 4.40 5.90
C LYS A 201 -11.40 4.60 6.79
N GLY A 202 -10.41 3.71 6.72
CA GLY A 202 -9.22 3.80 7.58
C GLY A 202 -8.34 5.01 7.26
N ILE A 203 -8.13 5.31 5.98
CA ILE A 203 -7.38 6.50 5.53
C ILE A 203 -8.18 7.77 5.85
N GLY A 204 -9.50 7.76 5.60
CA GLY A 204 -10.37 8.89 5.92
C GLY A 204 -10.40 9.24 7.41
N MET A 205 -10.38 8.23 8.29
CA MET A 205 -10.22 8.43 9.73
C MET A 205 -8.86 9.04 10.09
N ALA A 206 -7.79 8.72 9.35
CA ALA A 206 -6.46 9.24 9.60
C ALA A 206 -6.26 10.69 9.11
N LYS A 207 -7.12 11.17 8.21
CA LYS A 207 -7.12 12.52 7.59
C LYS A 207 -5.81 12.86 6.85
N GLY A 208 -5.84 13.93 6.05
CA GLY A 208 -4.65 14.55 5.43
C GLY A 208 -3.86 13.69 4.42
N SER A 209 -4.34 12.49 4.09
CA SER A 209 -3.73 11.56 3.13
C SER A 209 -4.73 11.21 2.02
N TRP A 210 -4.28 10.43 1.04
CA TRP A 210 -5.06 10.07 -0.13
C TRP A 210 -5.15 8.55 -0.32
N MET A 211 -6.18 8.16 -1.05
CA MET A 211 -6.36 6.85 -1.63
C MET A 211 -6.34 6.96 -3.15
N ASN A 212 -5.49 6.19 -3.83
CA ASN A 212 -5.50 6.12 -5.28
C ASN A 212 -6.40 4.96 -5.76
N THR A 213 -7.38 5.28 -6.60
CA THR A 213 -8.46 4.35 -7.01
C THR A 213 -8.00 3.19 -7.88
N GLY A 214 -6.81 3.29 -8.46
CA GLY A 214 -6.38 2.39 -9.53
C GLY A 214 -7.21 2.52 -10.81
N GLU A 215 -6.85 1.71 -11.80
CA GLU A 215 -7.43 1.75 -13.16
C GLU A 215 -8.89 1.28 -13.27
N GLY A 216 -9.56 0.99 -12.14
CA GLY A 216 -10.90 0.37 -12.14
C GLY A 216 -12.06 1.35 -12.23
N GLY A 217 -11.79 2.66 -12.18
CA GLY A 217 -12.80 3.69 -11.97
C GLY A 217 -13.14 3.92 -10.49
N ILE A 218 -13.89 4.98 -10.21
CA ILE A 218 -14.33 5.36 -8.87
C ILE A 218 -15.60 4.57 -8.51
N SER A 219 -15.63 4.01 -7.30
CA SER A 219 -16.79 3.27 -6.76
C SER A 219 -17.25 3.85 -5.43
N GLU A 220 -18.47 3.53 -5.00
CA GLU A 220 -18.99 3.93 -3.69
C GLU A 220 -18.10 3.44 -2.53
N HIS A 221 -17.41 2.32 -2.72
CA HIS A 221 -16.45 1.79 -1.75
C HIS A 221 -15.23 2.70 -1.55
N HIS A 222 -14.79 3.41 -2.59
CA HIS A 222 -13.73 4.42 -2.49
C HIS A 222 -14.21 5.66 -1.75
N LEU A 223 -15.48 6.03 -1.93
CA LEU A 223 -16.08 7.24 -1.32
C LEU A 223 -16.54 7.02 0.13
N ALA A 224 -16.66 5.76 0.57
CA ALA A 224 -17.23 5.38 1.86
C ALA A 224 -16.54 5.99 3.08
N GLY A 225 -15.26 6.31 2.99
CA GLY A 225 -14.45 6.90 4.04
C GLY A 225 -14.22 8.40 3.93
N LYS A 226 -14.68 9.05 2.86
CA LYS A 226 -14.48 10.49 2.62
C LYS A 226 -13.00 10.93 2.66
N THR A 227 -12.09 10.03 2.32
CA THR A 227 -10.67 10.34 2.11
C THR A 227 -10.49 11.03 0.75
N ASP A 228 -9.48 11.88 0.64
CA ASP A 228 -9.09 12.44 -0.65
C ASP A 228 -8.66 11.33 -1.61
N LEU A 229 -8.97 11.51 -2.89
CA LEU A 229 -8.77 10.53 -3.94
C LEU A 229 -7.86 11.09 -5.04
N ILE A 230 -6.87 10.27 -5.42
CA ILE A 230 -6.21 10.39 -6.71
C ILE A 230 -6.90 9.40 -7.65
N ALA A 231 -7.62 9.93 -8.63
CA ALA A 231 -8.42 9.15 -9.55
C ALA A 231 -7.55 8.71 -10.74
N GLN A 232 -7.14 7.44 -10.72
CA GLN A 232 -6.25 6.91 -11.76
C GLN A 232 -7.03 6.49 -13.00
N ILE A 233 -6.47 6.84 -14.16
CA ILE A 233 -6.95 6.49 -15.49
C ILE A 233 -5.90 5.57 -16.11
N GLY A 234 -6.28 4.35 -16.46
CA GLY A 234 -5.43 3.41 -17.21
C GLY A 234 -5.78 3.39 -18.70
N SER A 235 -5.00 2.68 -19.50
CA SER A 235 -5.21 2.54 -20.96
C SER A 235 -6.56 1.93 -21.36
N GLY A 236 -7.24 1.23 -20.46
CA GLY A 236 -8.61 0.74 -20.64
C GLY A 236 -9.70 1.80 -20.48
N LEU A 237 -9.34 3.01 -20.01
CA LEU A 237 -10.21 4.18 -19.80
C LEU A 237 -11.44 3.90 -18.91
N PHE A 238 -11.37 2.89 -18.05
CA PHE A 238 -12.51 2.49 -17.23
C PHE A 238 -12.95 3.59 -16.29
N GLY A 239 -14.26 3.85 -16.24
CA GLY A 239 -14.85 4.98 -15.52
C GLY A 239 -14.82 6.31 -16.29
N TYR A 240 -14.07 6.41 -17.40
CA TYR A 240 -13.86 7.62 -18.19
C TYR A 240 -14.11 7.40 -19.69
N ARG A 241 -14.79 6.31 -20.05
CA ARG A 241 -15.05 5.92 -21.45
C ARG A 241 -16.53 5.89 -21.82
N THR A 242 -16.82 6.11 -23.09
CA THR A 242 -18.10 5.77 -23.72
C THR A 242 -18.25 4.25 -23.83
N LYS A 243 -19.43 3.77 -24.24
CA LYS A 243 -19.65 2.33 -24.45
C LYS A 243 -18.75 1.80 -25.58
N ASP A 244 -18.54 2.61 -26.61
CA ASP A 244 -17.68 2.29 -27.76
C ASP A 244 -16.18 2.26 -27.40
N GLY A 245 -15.79 2.79 -26.24
CA GLY A 245 -14.43 2.72 -25.74
C GLY A 245 -13.59 3.98 -25.91
N GLU A 246 -14.20 5.04 -26.42
CA GLU A 246 -13.56 6.34 -26.54
C GLU A 246 -13.58 7.11 -25.22
N PHE A 247 -12.64 8.03 -25.04
CA PHE A 247 -12.56 8.87 -23.85
C PHE A 247 -13.78 9.82 -23.76
N SER A 248 -14.35 9.97 -22.57
CA SER A 248 -15.51 10.82 -22.32
C SER A 248 -15.15 11.96 -21.37
N TRP A 249 -15.11 13.17 -21.92
CA TRP A 249 -14.88 14.41 -21.17
C TRP A 249 -15.99 14.70 -20.16
N ASP A 250 -17.24 14.38 -20.50
CA ASP A 250 -18.39 14.52 -19.59
C ASP A 250 -18.20 13.67 -18.32
N LYS A 251 -17.83 12.39 -18.49
CA LYS A 251 -17.55 11.51 -17.34
C LYS A 251 -16.36 11.99 -16.51
N LEU A 252 -15.33 12.54 -17.14
CA LEU A 252 -14.21 13.14 -16.41
C LEU A 252 -14.70 14.34 -15.57
N ALA A 253 -15.47 15.25 -16.14
CA ALA A 253 -16.03 16.40 -15.45
C ALA A 253 -16.95 15.98 -14.28
N GLU A 254 -17.78 14.95 -14.48
CA GLU A 254 -18.60 14.36 -13.41
C GLU A 254 -17.75 13.84 -12.24
N LYS A 255 -16.60 13.20 -12.52
CA LYS A 255 -15.70 12.73 -11.46
C LYS A 255 -14.96 13.87 -10.79
N ALA A 256 -14.54 14.87 -11.56
CA ALA A 256 -13.85 16.05 -11.05
C ALA A 256 -14.74 16.86 -10.10
N ALA A 257 -16.05 16.91 -10.35
CA ALA A 257 -17.01 17.60 -9.48
C ALA A 257 -17.25 16.90 -8.12
N MET A 258 -16.70 15.70 -7.90
CA MET A 258 -16.85 15.00 -6.62
C MET A 258 -15.95 15.64 -5.55
N PRO A 259 -16.46 16.02 -4.37
CA PRO A 259 -15.71 16.82 -3.39
C PRO A 259 -14.36 16.25 -2.94
N HIS A 260 -14.22 14.92 -2.95
CA HIS A 260 -13.03 14.21 -2.48
C HIS A 260 -12.09 13.78 -3.61
N VAL A 261 -12.43 14.03 -4.88
CA VAL A 261 -11.48 13.79 -5.97
C VAL A 261 -10.58 15.02 -6.07
N LYS A 262 -9.30 14.83 -5.79
CA LYS A 262 -8.32 15.94 -5.67
C LYS A 262 -7.29 15.97 -6.78
N ALA A 263 -7.11 14.87 -7.51
CA ALA A 263 -6.20 14.82 -8.64
C ALA A 263 -6.56 13.67 -9.58
N PHE A 264 -6.11 13.76 -10.83
CA PHE A 264 -6.12 12.66 -11.79
C PHE A 264 -4.70 12.14 -12.02
N GLU A 265 -4.57 10.84 -12.30
CA GLU A 265 -3.29 10.22 -12.63
C GLU A 265 -3.40 9.35 -13.89
N LEU A 266 -2.65 9.68 -14.93
CA LEU A 266 -2.52 8.84 -16.12
C LEU A 266 -1.49 7.73 -15.86
N LYS A 267 -1.94 6.49 -15.81
CA LYS A 267 -1.05 5.34 -15.59
C LYS A 267 -0.41 4.88 -16.89
N LEU A 268 0.79 5.36 -17.17
CA LEU A 268 1.59 4.93 -18.32
C LEU A 268 2.20 3.56 -18.09
N ALA A 269 2.69 3.30 -16.87
CA ALA A 269 3.25 2.02 -16.47
C ALA A 269 3.03 1.72 -14.97
N GLN A 270 3.27 0.48 -14.56
CA GLN A 270 3.43 0.09 -13.16
C GLN A 270 4.64 -0.85 -13.04
N GLY A 271 5.27 -0.89 -11.87
CA GLY A 271 6.51 -1.65 -11.68
C GLY A 271 6.42 -3.12 -12.11
N ALA A 272 5.33 -3.79 -11.72
CA ALA A 272 5.13 -5.20 -12.04
C ALA A 272 4.70 -5.49 -13.51
N LYS A 273 4.42 -4.45 -14.30
CA LYS A 273 4.09 -4.54 -15.73
C LYS A 273 4.00 -3.17 -16.41
N THR A 274 4.77 -3.00 -17.46
CA THR A 274 4.72 -1.85 -18.38
C THR A 274 3.60 -2.01 -19.43
N ARG A 275 2.37 -2.31 -18.98
CA ARG A 275 1.15 -2.40 -19.80
C ARG A 275 -0.12 -2.12 -18.99
N GLY A 276 -1.25 -2.12 -19.68
CA GLY A 276 -2.58 -2.01 -19.08
C GLY A 276 -2.94 -3.10 -18.06
N GLY A 277 -3.97 -2.83 -17.27
CA GLY A 277 -4.56 -3.76 -16.32
C GLY A 277 -5.03 -5.09 -16.92
N HIS A 278 -5.08 -6.11 -16.06
CA HIS A 278 -5.63 -7.44 -16.36
C HIS A 278 -6.53 -7.87 -15.21
N VAL A 279 -7.75 -8.30 -15.50
CA VAL A 279 -8.72 -8.77 -14.51
C VAL A 279 -9.51 -9.92 -15.14
N GLU A 280 -9.51 -11.08 -14.48
CA GLU A 280 -10.26 -12.26 -14.95
C GLU A 280 -11.77 -12.04 -14.93
N ALA A 281 -12.46 -12.66 -15.89
CA ALA A 281 -13.92 -12.63 -16.06
C ALA A 281 -14.69 -12.84 -14.75
N GLU A 282 -14.29 -13.83 -13.96
CA GLU A 282 -14.95 -14.16 -12.68
C GLU A 282 -14.92 -13.02 -11.66
N LYS A 283 -14.02 -12.05 -11.84
CA LYS A 283 -13.91 -10.85 -10.99
C LYS A 283 -14.68 -9.67 -11.56
N VAL A 284 -15.15 -9.73 -12.79
CA VAL A 284 -15.90 -8.66 -13.45
C VAL A 284 -17.39 -8.85 -13.16
N THR A 285 -17.76 -8.66 -11.89
CA THR A 285 -19.17 -8.66 -11.46
C THR A 285 -19.97 -7.56 -12.16
N GLU A 286 -21.30 -7.65 -12.12
CA GLU A 286 -22.20 -6.62 -12.69
C GLU A 286 -21.90 -5.20 -12.18
N GLU A 287 -21.64 -5.07 -10.88
CA GLU A 287 -21.29 -3.79 -10.27
C GLU A 287 -20.00 -3.21 -10.88
N ILE A 288 -18.97 -4.06 -11.02
CA ILE A 288 -17.69 -3.67 -11.60
C ILE A 288 -17.87 -3.34 -13.09
N ALA A 289 -18.64 -4.13 -13.82
CA ALA A 289 -18.92 -3.91 -15.24
C ALA A 289 -19.61 -2.55 -15.47
N ASN A 290 -20.59 -2.21 -14.62
CA ASN A 290 -21.29 -0.93 -14.65
C ASN A 290 -20.36 0.26 -14.39
N ILE A 291 -19.52 0.19 -13.36
CA ILE A 291 -18.52 1.24 -13.06
C ILE A 291 -17.57 1.43 -14.24
N ARG A 292 -17.14 0.33 -14.85
CA ARG A 292 -16.17 0.32 -15.96
C ARG A 292 -16.80 0.59 -17.33
N ASN A 293 -18.13 0.60 -17.42
CA ASN A 293 -18.91 0.74 -18.64
C ASN A 293 -18.53 -0.32 -19.71
N ILE A 294 -18.58 -1.59 -19.29
CA ILE A 294 -18.28 -2.78 -20.11
C ILE A 294 -19.29 -3.89 -19.81
N GLU A 295 -19.22 -4.97 -20.58
CA GLU A 295 -20.03 -6.17 -20.34
C GLU A 295 -19.56 -6.94 -19.09
N PRO A 296 -20.50 -7.47 -18.28
CA PRO A 296 -20.17 -8.26 -17.11
C PRO A 296 -19.62 -9.64 -17.47
N PHE A 297 -18.80 -10.20 -16.58
CA PHE A 297 -18.21 -11.55 -16.68
C PHE A 297 -17.33 -11.76 -17.92
N VAL A 298 -16.72 -10.70 -18.44
CA VAL A 298 -15.75 -10.75 -19.54
C VAL A 298 -14.36 -10.40 -19.02
N THR A 299 -13.35 -11.21 -19.37
CA THR A 299 -11.97 -10.94 -19.00
C THR A 299 -11.51 -9.60 -19.59
N ILE A 300 -10.95 -8.77 -18.72
CA ILE A 300 -10.41 -7.48 -19.09
C ILE A 300 -8.92 -7.64 -19.34
N ASN A 301 -8.52 -7.35 -20.57
CA ASN A 301 -7.12 -7.18 -20.95
C ASN A 301 -6.95 -5.81 -21.60
N SER A 302 -6.49 -4.84 -20.81
CA SER A 302 -6.35 -3.46 -21.29
C SER A 302 -5.20 -3.33 -22.30
N PRO A 303 -5.29 -2.38 -23.25
CA PRO A 303 -4.22 -2.11 -24.20
C PRO A 303 -2.88 -1.81 -23.52
N ASN A 304 -1.76 -2.04 -24.21
CA ASN A 304 -0.44 -1.78 -23.64
C ASN A 304 -0.18 -0.29 -23.37
N ARG A 305 -0.74 0.59 -24.19
CA ARG A 305 -0.66 2.06 -24.09
C ARG A 305 -2.02 2.70 -24.34
N PHE A 306 -2.13 3.98 -24.01
CA PHE A 306 -3.25 4.82 -24.45
C PHE A 306 -3.23 4.95 -25.97
N ARG A 307 -4.43 5.02 -26.57
CA ARG A 307 -4.56 5.26 -28.02
C ARG A 307 -4.49 6.75 -28.37
N GLN A 308 -4.65 7.61 -27.37
CA GLN A 308 -4.74 9.05 -27.50
C GLN A 308 -3.38 9.72 -27.74
N PHE A 309 -2.28 9.03 -27.42
CA PHE A 309 -0.92 9.55 -27.54
C PHE A 309 0.11 8.42 -27.67
N ASP A 310 1.22 8.70 -28.34
CA ASP A 310 2.45 7.90 -28.40
C ASP A 310 3.75 8.72 -28.26
N ASP A 311 3.64 10.03 -28.07
CA ASP A 311 4.77 10.93 -27.88
C ASP A 311 4.49 11.94 -26.75
N PHE A 312 5.51 12.68 -26.33
CA PHE A 312 5.36 13.70 -25.29
C PHE A 312 4.46 14.87 -25.69
N PRO A 313 4.52 15.43 -26.92
CA PRO A 313 3.58 16.47 -27.34
C PRO A 313 2.11 16.08 -27.18
N THR A 314 1.71 14.93 -27.69
CA THR A 314 0.32 14.46 -27.62
C THR A 314 -0.08 14.05 -26.21
N LEU A 315 0.83 13.47 -25.42
CA LEU A 315 0.61 13.21 -23.99
C LEU A 315 0.35 14.51 -23.21
N PHE A 316 1.18 15.53 -23.41
CA PHE A 316 1.09 16.79 -22.66
C PHE A 316 -0.16 17.57 -23.06
N ASP A 317 -0.50 17.59 -24.35
CA ASP A 317 -1.78 18.16 -24.80
C ASP A 317 -2.98 17.42 -24.21
N PHE A 318 -2.88 16.10 -23.99
CA PHE A 318 -3.93 15.34 -23.32
C PHE A 318 -4.02 15.68 -21.81
N ILE A 319 -2.88 15.85 -21.13
CA ILE A 319 -2.80 16.31 -19.74
C ILE A 319 -3.44 17.69 -19.60
N GLU A 320 -3.12 18.65 -20.47
CA GLU A 320 -3.72 19.98 -20.46
C GLU A 320 -5.24 19.89 -20.63
N LYS A 321 -5.74 19.10 -21.58
CA LYS A 321 -7.20 18.92 -21.76
C LYS A 321 -7.86 18.33 -20.52
N ILE A 322 -7.24 17.36 -19.84
CA ILE A 322 -7.76 16.84 -18.56
C ILE A 322 -7.80 17.95 -17.51
N ARG A 323 -6.74 18.75 -17.41
CA ARG A 323 -6.67 19.87 -16.46
C ARG A 323 -7.72 20.95 -16.77
N GLU A 324 -7.96 21.26 -18.04
CA GLU A 324 -8.99 22.24 -18.47
C GLU A 324 -10.40 21.77 -18.10
N HIS A 325 -10.74 20.51 -18.40
CA HIS A 325 -12.08 19.97 -18.16
C HIS A 325 -12.31 19.62 -16.68
N GLY A 326 -11.29 19.14 -15.98
CA GLY A 326 -11.37 18.73 -14.57
C GLY A 326 -11.09 19.87 -13.58
N GLY A 327 -10.17 20.77 -13.89
CA GLY A 327 -9.67 21.83 -13.01
C GLY A 327 -8.75 21.36 -11.87
N LEU A 328 -8.47 20.06 -11.81
CA LEU A 328 -7.66 19.42 -10.77
C LEU A 328 -6.24 19.14 -11.28
N PRO A 329 -5.25 18.99 -10.39
CA PRO A 329 -3.92 18.51 -10.73
C PRO A 329 -3.94 17.20 -11.50
N VAL A 330 -3.07 17.09 -12.50
CA VAL A 330 -2.95 15.92 -13.37
C VAL A 330 -1.52 15.41 -13.35
N GLY A 331 -1.34 14.17 -12.90
CA GLY A 331 -0.05 13.50 -12.87
C GLY A 331 0.05 12.34 -13.84
N ILE A 332 1.25 11.80 -13.94
CA ILE A 332 1.54 10.56 -14.66
C ILE A 332 2.15 9.53 -13.71
N LYS A 333 1.86 8.25 -13.94
CA LYS A 333 2.55 7.14 -13.28
C LYS A 333 3.46 6.42 -14.26
N ILE A 334 4.74 6.38 -13.95
CA ILE A 334 5.80 5.85 -14.82
C ILE A 334 6.67 4.81 -14.10
N VAL A 335 7.42 4.06 -14.90
CA VAL A 335 8.53 3.21 -14.47
C VAL A 335 9.72 3.62 -15.34
N VAL A 336 10.82 4.01 -14.71
CA VAL A 336 12.03 4.41 -15.44
C VAL A 336 12.87 3.16 -15.72
N GLY A 337 13.23 2.97 -16.99
CA GLY A 337 14.06 1.85 -17.45
C GLY A 337 15.50 2.27 -17.73
N SER A 338 15.72 3.53 -18.09
CA SER A 338 17.03 4.06 -18.46
C SER A 338 17.19 5.54 -18.09
N PRO A 339 18.44 6.06 -18.01
CA PRO A 339 18.69 7.49 -17.86
C PRO A 339 18.08 8.35 -18.99
N GLN A 340 18.04 7.82 -20.22
CA GLN A 340 17.54 8.53 -21.40
C GLN A 340 16.05 8.86 -21.26
N ASP A 341 15.24 7.92 -20.80
CA ASP A 341 13.79 8.11 -20.65
C ASP A 341 13.47 9.28 -19.69
N ALA A 342 14.23 9.40 -18.61
CA ALA A 342 14.08 10.48 -17.63
C ALA A 342 14.57 11.83 -18.19
N ASP A 343 15.69 11.83 -18.92
CA ASP A 343 16.26 13.04 -19.51
C ASP A 343 15.36 13.61 -20.61
N GLU A 344 14.82 12.77 -21.49
CA GLU A 344 13.90 13.19 -22.55
C GLU A 344 12.61 13.81 -21.99
N LEU A 345 12.03 13.20 -20.95
CA LEU A 345 10.86 13.74 -20.27
C LEU A 345 11.16 15.12 -19.66
N ALA A 346 12.27 15.25 -18.93
CA ALA A 346 12.65 16.50 -18.27
C ALA A 346 12.99 17.61 -19.29
N ALA A 347 13.70 17.26 -20.36
CA ALA A 347 14.01 18.17 -21.46
C ALA A 347 12.73 18.69 -22.12
N TYR A 348 11.74 17.82 -22.38
CA TYR A 348 10.49 18.23 -23.01
C TYR A 348 9.61 19.08 -22.10
N ILE A 349 9.60 18.84 -20.77
CA ILE A 349 8.96 19.74 -19.78
C ILE A 349 9.58 21.14 -19.85
N LYS A 350 10.91 21.22 -20.01
CA LYS A 350 11.63 22.49 -20.13
C LYS A 350 11.30 23.20 -21.43
N GLU A 351 11.37 22.50 -22.56
CA GLU A 351 11.15 23.05 -23.90
C GLU A 351 9.71 23.53 -24.09
N SER A 352 8.72 22.68 -23.79
CA SER A 352 7.32 22.98 -24.05
C SER A 352 6.71 23.97 -23.06
N GLY A 353 7.30 24.09 -21.87
CA GLY A 353 6.68 24.82 -20.76
C GLY A 353 5.40 24.15 -20.24
N LYS A 354 5.05 22.95 -20.71
CA LYS A 354 3.90 22.14 -20.27
C LYS A 354 4.38 20.92 -19.48
N GLY A 355 3.45 20.18 -18.86
CA GLY A 355 3.77 18.92 -18.21
C GLY A 355 2.79 18.51 -17.11
N PRO A 356 3.03 17.34 -16.49
CA PRO A 356 2.26 16.88 -15.35
C PRO A 356 2.56 17.71 -14.09
N ASP A 357 1.57 17.82 -13.20
CA ASP A 357 1.72 18.46 -11.89
C ASP A 357 2.47 17.55 -10.89
N PHE A 358 2.40 16.24 -11.10
CA PHE A 358 3.18 15.26 -10.34
C PHE A 358 3.53 14.01 -11.17
N ILE A 359 4.62 13.34 -10.79
CA ILE A 359 5.05 12.07 -11.36
C ILE A 359 5.09 11.04 -10.23
N SER A 360 4.23 10.03 -10.32
CA SER A 360 4.35 8.82 -9.50
C SER A 360 5.36 7.88 -10.15
N ILE A 361 6.52 7.69 -9.53
CA ILE A 361 7.53 6.75 -10.00
C ILE A 361 7.41 5.42 -9.24
N ASP A 362 7.24 4.34 -9.99
CA ASP A 362 7.10 2.98 -9.45
C ASP A 362 8.38 2.19 -9.75
N GLY A 363 8.98 1.56 -8.74
CA GLY A 363 10.08 0.61 -8.91
C GLY A 363 9.61 -0.73 -9.47
N ALA A 364 10.46 -1.41 -10.23
CA ALA A 364 10.20 -2.73 -10.83
C ALA A 364 9.69 -3.78 -9.81
N GLU A 365 10.10 -3.66 -8.55
CA GLU A 365 9.67 -4.49 -7.42
C GLU A 365 8.20 -4.28 -6.97
N GLY A 366 7.44 -3.50 -7.73
CA GLY A 366 6.03 -3.18 -7.53
C GLY A 366 5.10 -4.41 -7.39
N GLY A 367 3.86 -4.14 -6.99
CA GLY A 367 2.81 -5.16 -6.85
C GLY A 367 1.90 -5.25 -8.05
N THR A 368 1.19 -6.38 -8.18
CA THR A 368 0.07 -6.52 -9.11
C THR A 368 -0.89 -7.61 -8.65
N GLY A 369 -2.17 -7.47 -9.01
CA GLY A 369 -3.16 -8.52 -8.84
C GLY A 369 -3.02 -9.65 -9.86
N ALA A 370 -2.58 -9.32 -11.07
CA ALA A 370 -2.38 -10.24 -12.19
C ALA A 370 -1.39 -9.64 -13.20
N THR A 371 -0.42 -10.44 -13.65
CA THR A 371 0.57 -10.05 -14.67
C THR A 371 1.17 -11.30 -15.32
N PHE A 372 2.00 -11.08 -16.33
CA PHE A 372 2.86 -12.09 -16.95
C PHE A 372 4.22 -12.11 -16.27
N GLN A 373 4.80 -13.29 -16.06
CA GLN A 373 6.05 -13.47 -15.31
C GLN A 373 7.20 -12.69 -15.93
N ASP A 374 7.34 -12.73 -17.26
CA ASP A 374 8.43 -12.07 -17.98
C ASP A 374 8.45 -10.56 -17.75
N LEU A 375 7.27 -9.93 -17.58
CA LEU A 375 7.16 -8.51 -17.27
C LEU A 375 7.41 -8.19 -15.80
N ALA A 376 7.08 -9.11 -14.90
CA ALA A 376 7.25 -8.91 -13.46
C ALA A 376 8.74 -8.94 -13.05
N ASP A 377 9.54 -9.75 -13.75
CA ASP A 377 10.95 -9.95 -13.40
C ASP A 377 11.91 -9.20 -14.32
N GLY A 378 11.49 -8.87 -15.55
CA GLY A 378 12.42 -8.47 -16.62
C GLY A 378 12.43 -6.99 -17.01
N VAL A 379 11.51 -6.16 -16.51
CA VAL A 379 11.31 -4.80 -17.04
C VAL A 379 11.28 -3.72 -15.95
N GLY A 380 12.05 -2.66 -16.14
CA GLY A 380 12.13 -1.49 -15.27
C GLY A 380 13.27 -1.55 -14.26
N LEU A 381 13.62 -0.40 -13.69
CA LEU A 381 14.64 -0.31 -12.64
C LEU A 381 14.01 -0.34 -11.24
N PRO A 382 14.78 -0.75 -10.22
CA PRO A 382 14.36 -0.62 -8.83
C PRO A 382 14.13 0.83 -8.41
N ILE A 383 13.29 1.07 -7.39
CA ILE A 383 12.86 2.43 -7.02
C ILE A 383 14.01 3.37 -6.70
N HIS A 384 15.07 2.90 -6.02
CA HIS A 384 16.23 3.75 -5.69
C HIS A 384 16.89 4.31 -6.96
N SER A 385 17.16 3.45 -7.95
CA SER A 385 17.79 3.86 -9.21
C SER A 385 16.84 4.72 -10.05
N GLY A 386 15.58 4.30 -10.19
CA GLY A 386 14.61 5.05 -10.98
C GLY A 386 14.36 6.46 -10.42
N LEU A 387 14.25 6.60 -9.10
CA LEU A 387 14.03 7.88 -8.43
C LEU A 387 15.19 8.84 -8.65
N VAL A 388 16.42 8.39 -8.44
CA VAL A 388 17.63 9.21 -8.63
C VAL A 388 17.72 9.68 -10.09
N LEU A 389 17.52 8.79 -11.07
CA LEU A 389 17.56 9.18 -12.49
C LEU A 389 16.51 10.25 -12.84
N LEU A 390 15.29 10.12 -12.31
CA LEU A 390 14.23 11.11 -12.54
C LEU A 390 14.55 12.44 -11.83
N GLN A 391 14.94 12.39 -10.57
CA GLN A 391 15.32 13.54 -9.76
C GLN A 391 16.43 14.35 -10.46
N ASP A 392 17.50 13.68 -10.86
CA ASP A 392 18.67 14.31 -11.48
C ASP A 392 18.34 14.92 -12.83
N ALA A 393 17.54 14.23 -13.65
CA ALA A 393 17.08 14.78 -14.93
C ALA A 393 16.28 16.06 -14.73
N LEU A 394 15.32 16.07 -13.79
CA LEU A 394 14.51 17.24 -13.50
C LEU A 394 15.35 18.42 -12.95
N VAL A 395 16.35 18.15 -12.11
CA VAL A 395 17.28 19.16 -11.60
C VAL A 395 18.17 19.71 -12.72
N ARG A 396 18.79 18.84 -13.52
CA ARG A 396 19.69 19.19 -14.63
C ARG A 396 19.02 20.11 -15.66
N HIS A 397 17.76 19.83 -15.99
CA HIS A 397 16.98 20.65 -16.92
C HIS A 397 16.31 21.87 -16.26
N GLY A 398 16.48 22.05 -14.93
CA GLY A 398 15.94 23.19 -14.19
C GLY A 398 14.42 23.22 -14.15
N VAL A 399 13.78 22.05 -14.02
CA VAL A 399 12.31 21.88 -13.98
C VAL A 399 11.82 21.16 -12.72
N ARG A 400 12.71 20.80 -11.78
CA ARG A 400 12.36 20.09 -10.54
C ARG A 400 11.29 20.76 -9.70
N ASP A 401 11.30 22.10 -9.62
CA ASP A 401 10.32 22.86 -8.83
C ASP A 401 8.91 22.85 -9.44
N ARG A 402 8.76 22.41 -10.69
CA ARG A 402 7.49 22.42 -11.42
C ARG A 402 6.65 21.16 -11.22
N VAL A 403 7.26 20.08 -10.71
CA VAL A 403 6.66 18.75 -10.66
C VAL A 403 6.91 18.12 -9.30
N LYS A 404 5.88 17.56 -8.68
CA LYS A 404 6.01 16.77 -7.45
C LYS A 404 6.31 15.30 -7.76
N ILE A 405 7.21 14.67 -7.02
CA ILE A 405 7.55 13.25 -7.21
C ILE A 405 6.90 12.41 -6.11
N ILE A 406 6.17 11.36 -6.50
CA ILE A 406 5.58 10.38 -5.57
C ILE A 406 6.26 9.02 -5.77
N ALA A 407 7.11 8.60 -4.82
CA ALA A 407 7.84 7.35 -4.94
C ALA A 407 7.03 6.14 -4.45
N SER A 408 7.13 5.00 -5.15
CA SER A 408 6.45 3.74 -4.83
C SER A 408 7.35 2.56 -5.17
N GLY A 409 7.58 1.65 -4.23
CA GLY A 409 8.47 0.48 -4.44
C GLY A 409 8.87 -0.22 -3.16
N LYS A 410 7.98 -1.05 -2.60
CA LYS A 410 8.21 -1.76 -1.30
C LYS A 410 8.63 -0.85 -0.12
N ILE A 411 8.29 0.43 -0.17
CA ILE A 411 8.52 1.43 0.89
C ILE A 411 7.46 1.22 1.99
N ILE A 412 7.71 0.32 2.93
CA ILE A 412 6.70 -0.11 3.93
C ILE A 412 7.03 0.32 5.37
N THR A 413 8.19 0.93 5.59
CA THR A 413 8.65 1.39 6.90
C THR A 413 9.07 2.85 6.86
N PRO A 414 9.05 3.55 8.01
CA PRO A 414 9.37 4.99 8.05
C PRO A 414 10.81 5.31 7.62
N ASP A 415 11.78 4.46 7.96
CA ASP A 415 13.18 4.62 7.55
C ASP A 415 13.36 4.53 6.03
N ARG A 416 12.72 3.54 5.38
CA ARG A 416 12.72 3.43 3.91
C ARG A 416 12.05 4.64 3.25
N ALA A 417 10.94 5.12 3.83
CA ALA A 417 10.27 6.32 3.35
C ALA A 417 11.14 7.56 3.49
N ALA A 418 11.82 7.74 4.63
CA ALA A 418 12.74 8.85 4.85
C ALA A 418 13.92 8.86 3.87
N VAL A 419 14.48 7.69 3.53
CA VAL A 419 15.51 7.59 2.47
C VAL A 419 14.95 8.06 1.13
N MET A 420 13.73 7.69 0.76
CA MET A 420 13.15 8.10 -0.54
C MET A 420 12.88 9.61 -0.58
N LEU A 421 12.39 10.18 0.52
CA LEU A 421 12.22 11.63 0.66
C LEU A 421 13.57 12.34 0.50
N ALA A 422 14.60 11.85 1.20
CA ALA A 422 15.95 12.39 1.11
C ALA A 422 16.59 12.27 -0.29
N LEU A 423 16.25 11.22 -1.06
CA LEU A 423 16.66 11.05 -2.46
C LEU A 423 15.87 11.93 -3.45
N GLY A 424 14.91 12.73 -2.99
CA GLY A 424 14.21 13.71 -3.81
C GLY A 424 12.73 13.42 -4.08
N ALA A 425 12.13 12.40 -3.47
CA ALA A 425 10.67 12.25 -3.49
C ALA A 425 10.00 13.34 -2.63
N ASP A 426 8.88 13.91 -3.09
CA ASP A 426 8.06 14.81 -2.27
C ASP A 426 7.06 14.01 -1.41
N LEU A 427 6.60 12.86 -1.91
CA LEU A 427 5.55 12.04 -1.31
C LEU A 427 5.83 10.54 -1.53
N ILE A 428 5.18 9.69 -0.73
CA ILE A 428 5.35 8.23 -0.74
C ILE A 428 4.02 7.54 -0.94
N ASN A 429 4.00 6.63 -1.92
CA ASN A 429 2.86 5.77 -2.24
C ASN A 429 3.12 4.34 -1.78
N ILE A 430 2.23 3.79 -0.96
CA ILE A 430 2.33 2.42 -0.43
C ILE A 430 1.15 1.59 -0.92
N ALA A 431 1.39 0.43 -1.54
CA ALA A 431 0.32 -0.53 -1.88
C ALA A 431 0.29 -1.68 -0.88
N ARG A 432 1.36 -2.49 -0.83
CA ARG A 432 1.37 -3.77 -0.12
C ARG A 432 1.28 -3.60 1.41
N GLY A 433 1.85 -2.55 1.98
CA GLY A 433 1.66 -2.19 3.39
C GLY A 433 0.18 -2.03 3.74
N PHE A 434 -0.56 -1.26 2.95
CA PHE A 434 -2.00 -1.10 3.11
C PHE A 434 -2.76 -2.42 2.89
N MET A 435 -2.39 -3.24 1.89
CA MET A 435 -3.01 -4.57 1.71
C MET A 435 -2.81 -5.48 2.93
N ILE A 436 -1.60 -5.51 3.49
CA ILE A 436 -1.28 -6.33 4.68
C ILE A 436 -2.03 -5.79 5.89
N SER A 437 -2.10 -4.47 6.08
CA SER A 437 -2.86 -3.84 7.17
C SER A 437 -4.35 -4.24 7.15
N VAL A 438 -4.94 -4.36 5.97
CA VAL A 438 -6.32 -4.83 5.77
C VAL A 438 -6.48 -6.35 5.93
N GLY A 439 -5.39 -7.12 5.87
CA GLY A 439 -5.39 -8.55 6.18
C GLY A 439 -4.79 -9.46 5.10
N CYS A 440 -4.08 -8.92 4.11
CA CYS A 440 -3.37 -9.75 3.15
C CYS A 440 -2.35 -10.63 3.89
N ILE A 441 -2.38 -11.93 3.61
CA ILE A 441 -1.46 -12.92 4.17
C ILE A 441 -0.40 -13.39 3.17
N MET A 442 -0.25 -12.63 2.07
CA MET A 442 0.67 -12.94 0.96
C MET A 442 0.46 -14.34 0.36
N ALA A 443 -0.80 -14.75 0.19
CA ALA A 443 -1.14 -16.05 -0.40
C ALA A 443 -0.85 -16.15 -1.92
N GLN A 444 -0.55 -15.02 -2.58
CA GLN A 444 -0.22 -14.92 -4.02
C GLN A 444 -1.29 -15.49 -4.99
N ARG A 445 -2.52 -15.65 -4.52
CA ARG A 445 -3.70 -16.07 -5.32
C ARG A 445 -4.61 -14.90 -5.71
N CYS A 446 -4.02 -13.73 -5.98
CA CYS A 446 -4.79 -12.50 -6.22
C CYS A 446 -5.57 -12.54 -7.54
N HIS A 447 -5.02 -13.22 -8.56
CA HIS A 447 -5.60 -13.34 -9.89
C HIS A 447 -6.76 -14.35 -9.94
N SER A 448 -6.69 -15.44 -9.17
CA SER A 448 -7.63 -16.57 -9.25
C SER A 448 -8.99 -16.34 -8.58
N ASN A 449 -9.25 -15.15 -8.05
CA ASN A 449 -10.45 -14.85 -7.25
C ASN A 449 -10.59 -15.65 -5.92
N ASP A 450 -9.65 -16.52 -5.57
CA ASP A 450 -9.69 -17.37 -4.38
C ASP A 450 -8.86 -16.83 -3.20
N CYS A 451 -8.80 -15.51 -3.04
CA CYS A 451 -8.04 -14.91 -1.94
C CYS A 451 -8.61 -15.39 -0.59
N PRO A 452 -7.86 -16.19 0.20
CA PRO A 452 -8.41 -16.82 1.39
C PRO A 452 -8.71 -15.81 2.51
N ALA A 453 -8.03 -14.65 2.49
CA ALA A 453 -8.21 -13.57 3.44
C ALA A 453 -9.36 -12.60 3.07
N GLY A 454 -10.01 -12.79 1.90
CA GLY A 454 -11.09 -11.89 1.47
C GLY A 454 -10.61 -10.53 0.94
N VAL A 455 -9.31 -10.35 0.69
CA VAL A 455 -8.73 -9.06 0.24
C VAL A 455 -8.83 -8.88 -1.28
N ALA A 456 -8.22 -9.79 -2.04
CA ALA A 456 -8.09 -9.69 -3.50
C ALA A 456 -9.10 -10.61 -4.21
N THR A 457 -10.37 -10.55 -3.82
CA THR A 457 -11.44 -11.41 -4.33
C THR A 457 -12.75 -10.64 -4.42
N THR A 458 -13.55 -10.98 -5.42
CA THR A 458 -14.93 -10.51 -5.58
C THR A 458 -15.95 -11.58 -5.16
N ASN A 459 -15.49 -12.77 -4.77
CA ASN A 459 -16.35 -13.84 -4.26
C ASN A 459 -17.01 -13.43 -2.92
N PRO A 460 -18.34 -13.30 -2.85
CA PRO A 460 -19.02 -12.84 -1.64
C PRO A 460 -18.72 -13.69 -0.40
N LYS A 461 -18.55 -15.01 -0.55
CA LYS A 461 -18.28 -15.93 0.57
C LYS A 461 -16.94 -15.61 1.23
N LEU A 462 -15.90 -15.35 0.42
CA LEU A 462 -14.55 -15.05 0.92
C LEU A 462 -14.45 -13.61 1.44
N GLN A 463 -15.11 -12.66 0.77
CA GLN A 463 -15.15 -11.26 1.20
C GLN A 463 -15.79 -11.08 2.58
N ASN A 464 -16.81 -11.88 2.91
CA ASN A 464 -17.49 -11.87 4.21
C ASN A 464 -16.59 -12.27 5.41
N GLY A 465 -15.43 -12.88 5.13
CA GLY A 465 -14.39 -13.08 6.13
C GLY A 465 -13.72 -11.77 6.57
N LEU A 466 -13.65 -10.78 5.68
CA LEU A 466 -13.03 -9.49 5.94
C LEU A 466 -14.04 -8.50 6.54
N ILE A 467 -13.92 -8.23 7.83
CA ILE A 467 -14.81 -7.30 8.56
C ILE A 467 -14.29 -5.87 8.44
N VAL A 468 -15.00 -5.04 7.67
CA VAL A 468 -14.66 -3.62 7.44
C VAL A 468 -14.49 -2.85 8.74
N ASP A 469 -15.42 -3.02 9.69
CA ASP A 469 -15.41 -2.28 10.95
C ASP A 469 -14.28 -2.66 11.89
N GLU A 470 -13.55 -3.74 11.62
CA GLU A 470 -12.35 -4.11 12.35
C GLU A 470 -11.09 -3.72 11.56
N LYS A 471 -11.07 -3.97 10.25
CA LYS A 471 -9.90 -3.68 9.39
C LYS A 471 -9.63 -2.20 9.18
N LYS A 472 -10.65 -1.33 9.24
CA LYS A 472 -10.45 0.12 9.11
C LYS A 472 -9.48 0.67 10.16
N TYR A 473 -9.56 0.19 11.41
CA TYR A 473 -8.69 0.65 12.49
C TYR A 473 -7.23 0.24 12.25
N ARG A 474 -6.99 -0.96 11.69
CA ARG A 474 -5.63 -1.38 11.35
C ARG A 474 -4.99 -0.50 10.28
N VAL A 475 -5.78 -0.08 9.31
CA VAL A 475 -5.36 0.87 8.27
C VAL A 475 -5.02 2.22 8.89
N THR A 476 -5.92 2.77 9.71
CA THR A 476 -5.70 4.04 10.44
C THR A 476 -4.44 3.99 11.29
N ASN A 477 -4.27 2.94 12.08
CA ASN A 477 -3.13 2.79 12.96
C ASN A 477 -1.81 2.64 12.17
N TYR A 478 -1.82 1.90 11.06
CA TYR A 478 -0.64 1.73 10.22
C TYR A 478 -0.18 3.05 9.61
N ILE A 479 -1.08 3.82 8.98
CA ILE A 479 -0.69 5.10 8.37
C ILE A 479 -0.24 6.13 9.41
N VAL A 480 -0.89 6.19 10.57
CA VAL A 480 -0.49 7.09 11.66
C VAL A 480 0.88 6.68 12.23
N SER A 481 1.14 5.38 12.39
CA SER A 481 2.45 4.89 12.83
C SER A 481 3.56 5.18 11.81
N MET A 482 3.24 5.16 10.51
CA MET A 482 4.18 5.58 9.46
C MET A 482 4.56 7.06 9.60
N ARG A 483 3.59 7.94 9.87
CA ARG A 483 3.82 9.38 10.08
C ARG A 483 4.63 9.65 11.35
N GLU A 484 4.22 9.06 12.46
CA GLU A 484 4.96 9.16 13.73
C GLU A 484 6.42 8.73 13.54
N GLY A 485 6.64 7.59 12.87
CA GLY A 485 7.97 7.10 12.58
C GLY A 485 8.78 8.05 11.71
N LEU A 486 8.16 8.70 10.72
CA LEU A 486 8.84 9.70 9.87
C LEU A 486 9.28 10.92 10.67
N PHE A 487 8.42 11.46 11.54
CA PHE A 487 8.79 12.54 12.45
C PHE A 487 9.91 12.13 13.40
N ARG A 488 9.87 10.91 13.93
CA ARG A 488 10.92 10.35 14.80
C ARG A 488 12.27 10.23 14.08
N VAL A 489 12.26 9.77 12.83
CA VAL A 489 13.45 9.69 11.99
C VAL A 489 13.99 11.07 11.64
N ALA A 490 13.12 12.02 11.28
CA ALA A 490 13.50 13.40 11.00
C ALA A 490 14.16 14.05 12.24
N ALA A 491 13.56 13.88 13.42
CA ALA A 491 14.11 14.36 14.69
C ALA A 491 15.51 13.81 14.97
N ALA A 492 15.70 12.51 14.72
CA ALA A 492 17.00 11.84 14.84
C ALA A 492 18.03 12.37 13.83
N ALA A 493 17.59 12.82 12.66
CA ALA A 493 18.42 13.51 11.66
C ALA A 493 18.62 15.00 11.97
N GLY A 494 18.07 15.53 13.07
CA GLY A 494 18.19 16.93 13.49
C GLY A 494 17.16 17.89 12.91
N LEU A 495 16.09 17.37 12.31
CA LEU A 495 15.04 18.12 11.63
C LEU A 495 13.76 18.17 12.46
N ASP A 496 13.07 19.31 12.40
CA ASP A 496 11.77 19.56 13.04
C ASP A 496 10.58 19.03 12.21
N SER A 497 10.79 18.74 10.92
CA SER A 497 9.78 18.24 9.99
C SER A 497 10.40 17.29 8.96
N PRO A 498 9.74 16.17 8.61
CA PRO A 498 10.24 15.21 7.61
C PRO A 498 10.27 15.78 6.19
N THR A 499 9.60 16.89 5.92
CA THR A 499 9.65 17.61 4.62
C THR A 499 11.03 18.20 4.31
N LYS A 500 11.86 18.39 5.33
CA LYS A 500 13.21 18.96 5.21
C LYS A 500 14.29 17.92 4.93
N LEU A 501 13.92 16.64 4.86
CA LEU A 501 14.85 15.57 4.48
C LEU A 501 15.35 15.80 3.05
N ASN A 502 16.68 15.72 2.88
CA ASN A 502 17.36 15.89 1.60
C ASN A 502 18.62 15.01 1.58
N SER A 503 19.38 15.08 0.48
CA SER A 503 20.57 14.26 0.23
C SER A 503 21.64 14.35 1.34
N GLU A 504 21.75 15.46 2.06
CA GLU A 504 22.72 15.64 3.16
C GLU A 504 22.39 14.81 4.41
N HIS A 505 21.14 14.35 4.52
CA HIS A 505 20.64 13.58 5.67
C HIS A 505 20.78 12.08 5.47
N ILE A 506 21.31 11.63 4.34
CA ILE A 506 21.58 10.23 4.06
C ILE A 506 22.99 10.05 3.52
N VAL A 507 23.51 8.84 3.68
CA VAL A 507 24.78 8.42 3.10
C VAL A 507 24.64 7.03 2.51
N TYR A 508 25.41 6.74 1.48
CA TYR A 508 25.48 5.40 0.92
C TYR A 508 26.72 4.69 1.42
N LYS A 509 26.54 3.51 2.01
CA LYS A 509 27.63 2.61 2.38
C LYS A 509 27.72 1.52 1.32
N ASP A 510 28.91 1.26 0.78
CA ASP A 510 29.13 0.11 -0.10
C ASP A 510 29.45 -1.18 0.68
N ALA A 511 29.59 -2.29 -0.07
CA ALA A 511 29.90 -3.61 0.49
C ALA A 511 31.29 -3.68 1.16
N TYR A 512 32.17 -2.70 0.91
CA TYR A 512 33.52 -2.63 1.49
C TYR A 512 33.59 -1.68 2.70
N GLY A 513 32.45 -1.11 3.12
CA GLY A 513 32.41 -0.17 4.25
C GLY A 513 32.78 1.27 3.91
N ARG A 514 32.97 1.60 2.63
CA ARG A 514 33.21 2.99 2.22
C ARG A 514 31.88 3.73 2.20
N VAL A 515 31.92 4.96 2.68
CA VAL A 515 30.75 5.84 2.78
C VAL A 515 30.87 6.95 1.76
N PHE A 516 29.80 7.21 1.03
CA PHE A 516 29.69 8.24 0.01
C PHE A 516 28.52 9.15 0.34
N SER A 517 28.68 10.46 0.12
CA SER A 517 27.53 11.35 0.03
C SER A 517 26.74 11.00 -1.23
N VAL A 518 25.45 11.36 -1.28
CA VAL A 518 24.63 11.12 -2.48
C VAL A 518 25.24 11.84 -3.70
N GLU A 519 25.71 13.08 -3.52
CA GLU A 519 26.35 13.87 -4.58
C GLU A 519 27.65 13.23 -5.12
N ASP A 520 28.37 12.47 -4.30
CA ASP A 520 29.58 11.77 -4.74
C ASP A 520 29.29 10.52 -5.57
N ILE A 521 28.10 9.92 -5.39
CA ILE A 521 27.65 8.78 -6.18
C ILE A 521 27.32 9.25 -7.59
N GLU A 522 26.69 10.42 -7.73
CA GLU A 522 26.27 11.00 -9.01
C GLU A 522 27.45 11.37 -9.93
N LYS A 523 28.63 11.64 -9.36
CA LYS A 523 29.84 12.04 -10.10
C LYS A 523 30.70 10.87 -10.59
N LYS A 524 30.35 9.64 -10.24
CA LYS A 524 31.07 8.41 -10.62
C LYS A 524 30.24 7.56 -11.56
#